data_AF-A0A2D2D1A3-F1
#
_entry.id   AF-A0A2D2D1A3-F1
#
_cell.length_a   1.000
_cell.length_b   1.000
_cell.length_c   1.000
_cell.angle_alpha   90.00
_cell.angle_beta   90.00
_cell.angle_gamma   90.00
#
_symmetry.space_group_name_H-M   'P 1'
#
loop_
_entity.id
_entity.type
_entity.pdbx_description
1 polymer ?
#
loop_
_entity_poly.entity_id
_entity_poly.type
_entity_poly.pdbx_seq_one_letter_code
_entity_poly.pdbx_strand_id
1 'polypeptide(L)'
;MPIVVDYPHFIQYRSFLPSVVSAFELFIEQGQPDTFTSFEKFATKEARIYNKFLAKWVFGTKRPRERLILRYEDLTSERGVYLISDVIRFFAKNHCVDTGRLARICESIRKEYVENGRRGSIRQFGINATRTVEEFRFYDKALFARLGAATRKSEEKSAMALGG
;
A
#
# COMPACT_ATOMS: atom_id res chain seq x y z
N MET A 1 7.10 7.11 15.16
CA MET A 1 8.24 7.88 14.59
C MET A 1 7.87 9.34 14.40
N PRO A 2 8.74 10.30 14.78
CA PRO A 2 8.58 11.73 14.48
C PRO A 2 8.77 12.03 12.98
N ILE A 3 8.22 13.16 12.50
CA ILE A 3 8.50 13.68 11.15
C ILE A 3 9.78 14.49 11.24
N VAL A 4 10.83 14.09 10.51
CA VAL A 4 12.10 14.83 10.42
C VAL A 4 11.96 15.86 9.30
N VAL A 5 11.97 17.14 9.62
CA VAL A 5 11.56 18.17 8.65
C VAL A 5 12.57 18.41 7.54
N ASP A 6 13.85 18.12 7.79
CA ASP A 6 14.95 18.47 6.88
C ASP A 6 15.19 17.45 5.76
N TYR A 7 14.53 16.30 5.81
CA TYR A 7 14.72 15.23 4.82
C TYR A 7 13.50 15.09 3.90
N PRO A 8 13.71 14.79 2.61
CA PRO A 8 12.62 14.42 1.71
C PRO A 8 11.97 13.12 2.19
N HIS A 9 10.64 13.09 2.24
CA HIS A 9 9.88 11.90 2.62
C HIS A 9 9.13 11.36 1.41
N PHE A 10 9.33 10.08 1.12
CA PHE A 10 8.48 9.31 0.22
C PHE A 10 7.56 8.41 1.04
N ILE A 11 6.25 8.56 0.83
CA ILE A 11 5.22 7.79 1.52
C ILE A 11 4.43 7.01 0.47
N GLN A 12 4.59 5.70 0.48
CA GLN A 12 3.72 4.80 -0.26
C GLN A 12 2.60 4.28 0.66
N TYR A 13 1.37 4.25 0.17
CA TYR A 13 0.26 3.60 0.87
C TYR A 13 -0.67 2.87 -0.12
N ARG A 14 -1.49 1.95 0.38
CA ARG A 14 -2.42 1.14 -0.41
C ARG A 14 -3.78 1.09 0.30
N SER A 15 -4.86 0.82 -0.43
CA SER A 15 -6.19 0.65 0.14
C SER A 15 -6.20 -0.36 1.29
N PHE A 16 -6.94 -0.05 2.35
CA PHE A 16 -6.87 -0.80 3.60
C PHE A 16 -7.21 -2.29 3.45
N LEU A 17 -8.31 -2.62 2.75
CA LEU A 17 -8.82 -4.00 2.71
C LEU A 17 -7.85 -4.99 2.05
N PRO A 18 -7.30 -4.72 0.84
CA PRO A 18 -6.23 -5.56 0.30
C PRO A 18 -4.99 -5.58 1.21
N SER A 19 -4.73 -4.47 1.91
CA SER A 19 -3.56 -4.34 2.77
C SER A 19 -3.59 -5.26 3.98
N VAL A 20 -4.74 -5.32 4.64
CA VAL A 20 -4.90 -6.03 5.90
C VAL A 20 -4.94 -7.54 5.69
N VAL A 21 -5.51 -7.98 4.56
CA VAL A 21 -5.44 -9.39 4.13
C VAL A 21 -4.00 -9.81 3.93
N SER A 22 -3.23 -9.04 3.14
CA SER A 22 -1.82 -9.32 2.91
C SER A 22 -0.97 -9.27 4.18
N ALA A 23 -1.26 -8.36 5.11
CA ALA A 23 -0.56 -8.28 6.39
C ALA A 23 -0.90 -9.45 7.31
N PHE A 24 -2.14 -9.95 7.26
CA PHE A 24 -2.57 -11.09 8.06
C PHE A 24 -1.94 -12.41 7.59
N GLU A 25 -1.70 -12.60 6.29
CA GLU A 25 -0.94 -13.76 5.80
C GLU A 25 0.47 -13.80 6.41
N LEU A 26 1.14 -12.66 6.52
CA LEU A 26 2.45 -12.55 7.20
C LEU A 26 2.35 -12.76 8.71
N PHE A 27 1.25 -12.31 9.33
CA PHE A 27 0.99 -12.53 10.75
C PHE A 27 0.89 -14.03 11.07
N ILE A 28 0.22 -14.80 10.22
CA ILE A 28 0.14 -16.27 10.38
C ILE A 28 1.48 -16.94 10.16
N GLU A 29 2.28 -16.50 9.19
CA GLU A 29 3.65 -17.02 9.01
C GLU A 29 4.51 -16.86 10.26
N GLN A 30 4.22 -15.87 11.11
CA GLN A 30 4.88 -15.65 12.41
C GLN A 30 4.33 -16.56 13.54
N GLY A 31 3.58 -17.61 13.20
CA GLY A 31 3.05 -18.60 14.13
C GLY A 31 1.74 -18.20 14.80
N GLN A 32 1.03 -17.20 14.27
CA GLN A 32 -0.22 -16.73 14.85
C GLN A 32 -1.42 -17.56 14.38
N PRO A 33 -2.53 -17.61 15.14
CA PRO A 33 -3.67 -18.45 14.78
C PRO A 33 -4.31 -18.07 13.44
N ASP A 34 -4.44 -19.06 12.55
CA ASP A 34 -5.15 -18.94 11.28
C ASP A 34 -6.66 -19.22 11.47
N THR A 35 -7.37 -18.24 12.06
CA THR A 35 -8.82 -18.34 12.32
C THR A 35 -9.53 -17.03 11.99
N PHE A 36 -10.83 -17.10 11.70
CA PHE A 36 -11.68 -15.93 11.50
C PHE A 36 -11.60 -14.94 12.67
N THR A 37 -11.71 -15.43 13.91
CA THR A 37 -11.65 -14.59 15.12
C THR A 37 -10.29 -13.90 15.28
N SER A 38 -9.20 -14.58 14.89
CA SER A 38 -7.85 -13.99 14.85
C SER A 38 -7.77 -12.87 13.82
N PHE A 39 -8.29 -13.11 12.61
CA PHE A 39 -8.35 -12.12 11.53
C PHE A 39 -9.16 -10.89 11.95
N GLU A 40 -10.36 -11.07 12.50
CA GLU A 40 -11.21 -9.93 12.89
C GLU A 40 -10.51 -9.03 13.92
N LYS A 41 -9.90 -9.63 14.96
CA LYS A 41 -9.16 -8.90 15.99
C LYS A 41 -7.97 -8.17 15.40
N PHE A 42 -7.20 -8.86 14.55
CA PHE A 42 -6.05 -8.29 13.85
C PHE A 42 -6.48 -7.10 12.98
N ALA A 43 -7.46 -7.30 12.11
CA ALA A 43 -7.92 -6.29 11.15
C ALA A 43 -8.52 -5.06 11.84
N THR A 44 -9.26 -5.27 12.94
CA THR A 44 -9.82 -4.15 13.73
C THR A 44 -8.72 -3.31 14.38
N LYS A 45 -7.64 -3.94 14.87
CA LYS A 45 -6.48 -3.24 15.41
C LYS A 45 -5.72 -2.49 14.31
N GLU A 46 -5.47 -3.15 13.18
CA GLU A 46 -4.78 -2.56 12.04
C GLU A 46 -5.54 -1.37 11.45
N ALA A 47 -6.87 -1.40 11.41
CA ALA A 47 -7.67 -0.26 10.94
C ALA A 47 -7.39 1.03 11.76
N ARG A 48 -7.20 0.91 13.07
CA ARG A 48 -6.86 2.06 13.94
C ARG A 48 -5.45 2.57 13.66
N ILE A 49 -4.50 1.66 13.44
CA ILE A 49 -3.11 2.00 13.13
C ILE A 49 -3.04 2.68 11.76
N TYR A 50 -3.72 2.11 10.78
CA TYR A 50 -3.84 2.64 9.42
C TYR A 50 -4.41 4.06 9.42
N ASN A 51 -5.52 4.31 10.12
CA ASN A 51 -6.10 5.65 10.23
C ASN A 51 -5.14 6.66 10.88
N LYS A 52 -4.40 6.27 11.93
CA LYS A 52 -3.37 7.12 12.55
C LYS A 52 -2.21 7.39 11.59
N PHE A 53 -1.79 6.39 10.83
CA PHE A 53 -0.76 6.52 9.80
C PHE A 53 -1.19 7.52 8.73
N LEU A 54 -2.38 7.33 8.16
CA LEU A 54 -2.96 8.22 7.14
C LEU A 54 -3.08 9.65 7.65
N ALA A 55 -3.67 9.86 8.83
CA ALA A 55 -3.84 11.17 9.43
C ALA A 55 -2.50 11.89 9.67
N LYS A 56 -1.42 11.15 9.94
CA LYS A 56 -0.11 11.73 10.20
C LYS A 56 0.70 11.96 8.93
N TRP A 57 0.88 10.93 8.13
CA TRP A 57 1.90 10.88 7.08
C TRP A 57 1.36 11.31 5.73
N VAL A 58 0.11 10.95 5.44
CA VAL A 58 -0.52 11.23 4.16
C VAL A 58 -1.26 12.57 4.22
N PHE A 59 -2.09 12.76 5.25
CA PHE A 59 -3.03 13.88 5.34
C PHE A 59 -2.65 14.94 6.37
N GLY A 60 -1.65 14.67 7.19
CA GLY A 60 -1.22 15.59 8.24
C GLY A 60 -0.76 16.95 7.72
N THR A 61 -1.06 18.00 8.47
CA THR A 61 -0.64 19.38 8.18
C THR A 61 0.82 19.64 8.51
N LYS A 62 1.39 18.90 9.47
CA LYS A 62 2.84 18.90 9.72
C LYS A 62 3.53 18.19 8.55
N ARG A 63 4.14 18.96 7.66
CA ARG A 63 4.81 18.46 6.46
C ARG A 63 6.33 18.57 6.62
N PRO A 64 7.10 17.58 6.14
CA PRO A 64 8.53 17.76 5.91
C PRO A 64 8.74 18.77 4.77
N ARG A 65 9.97 19.26 4.62
CA ARG A 65 10.34 20.22 3.57
C ARG A 65 9.92 19.74 2.18
N GLU A 66 10.10 18.45 1.90
CA GLU A 66 9.68 17.81 0.66
C GLU A 66 8.94 16.52 0.97
N ARG A 67 7.80 16.30 0.30
CA ARG A 67 6.97 15.10 0.48
C ARG A 67 6.41 14.62 -0.83
N LEU A 68 6.67 13.36 -1.17
CA LEU A 68 6.03 12.64 -2.25
C LEU A 68 5.13 11.55 -1.69
N ILE A 69 3.86 11.54 -2.09
CA ILE A 69 2.87 10.53 -1.70
C ILE A 69 2.52 9.73 -2.95
N LEU A 70 2.55 8.41 -2.84
CA LEU A 70 2.21 7.50 -3.93
C LEU A 70 1.23 6.44 -3.45
N ARG A 71 0.11 6.30 -4.17
CA ARG A 71 -0.79 5.17 -3.97
C ARG A 71 -0.24 3.95 -4.70
N TYR A 72 -0.30 2.80 -4.03
CA TYR A 72 0.12 1.53 -4.60
C TYR A 72 -0.74 1.16 -5.81
N GLU A 73 -2.02 1.51 -5.81
CA GLU A 73 -2.93 1.25 -6.93
C GLU A 73 -2.52 2.05 -8.17
N ASP A 74 -2.04 3.29 -8.00
CA ASP A 74 -1.53 4.09 -9.10
C ASP A 74 -0.21 3.49 -9.61
N LEU A 75 0.67 3.07 -8.71
CA LEU A 75 1.92 2.41 -9.06
C LEU A 75 1.67 1.11 -9.84
N THR A 76 0.65 0.33 -9.47
CA THR A 76 0.31 -0.96 -10.10
C THR A 76 -0.59 -0.85 -11.33
N SER A 77 -0.86 0.38 -11.76
CA SER A 77 -1.56 0.67 -13.01
C SER A 77 -0.58 0.81 -14.18
N GLU A 78 -1.10 1.02 -15.38
CA GLU A 78 -0.32 1.37 -16.59
C GLU A 78 0.58 2.61 -16.39
N ARG A 79 0.27 3.46 -15.41
CA ARG A 79 1.07 4.64 -15.06
C ARG A 79 2.31 4.33 -14.21
N GLY A 80 2.48 3.09 -13.76
CA GLY A 80 3.50 2.70 -12.80
C GLY A 80 4.93 3.10 -13.18
N VAL A 81 5.30 2.89 -14.45
CA VAL A 81 6.63 3.23 -14.97
C VAL A 81 6.91 4.73 -14.85
N TYR A 82 5.93 5.58 -15.19
CA TYR A 82 6.06 7.03 -15.07
C TYR A 82 6.16 7.48 -13.61
N LEU A 83 5.35 6.88 -12.73
CA LEU A 83 5.37 7.19 -11.30
C LEU A 83 6.70 6.80 -10.65
N ILE A 84 7.33 5.69 -11.06
CA ILE A 84 8.67 5.33 -10.59
C ILE A 84 9.70 6.35 -11.07
N SER A 85 9.60 6.83 -12.32
CA SER A 85 10.47 7.90 -12.82
C SER A 85 10.35 9.17 -11.96
N ASP A 86 9.14 9.56 -11.56
CA ASP A 86 8.93 10.72 -10.70
C ASP A 86 9.49 10.52 -9.28
N VAL A 87 9.37 9.32 -8.72
CA VAL A 87 10.01 8.95 -7.46
C VAL A 87 11.54 9.06 -7.56
N ILE A 88 12.14 8.61 -8.66
CA ILE A 88 13.59 8.73 -8.86
C ILE A 88 13.99 10.22 -8.92
N ARG A 89 13.27 11.03 -9.70
CA ARG A 89 13.54 12.48 -9.81
C ARG A 89 13.34 13.23 -8.50
N PHE A 90 12.42 12.78 -7.66
CA PHE A 90 12.20 13.36 -6.34
C PHE A 90 13.46 13.29 -5.46
N PHE A 91 14.19 12.17 -5.50
CA PHE A 91 15.44 12.01 -4.77
C PHE A 91 16.68 12.46 -5.55
N ALA A 92 16.66 12.37 -6.88
CA ALA A 92 17.80 12.60 -7.76
C ALA A 92 17.45 13.62 -8.86
N LYS A 93 17.11 14.86 -8.46
CA LYS A 93 16.58 15.93 -9.33
C LYS A 93 17.41 16.21 -10.58
N ASN A 94 18.72 16.02 -10.51
CA ASN A 94 19.66 16.33 -11.60
C ASN A 94 20.02 15.10 -12.47
N HIS A 95 19.43 13.94 -12.20
CA HIS A 95 19.71 12.72 -12.96
C HIS A 95 18.63 12.48 -14.02
N CYS A 96 19.06 12.26 -15.26
CA CYS A 96 18.17 11.78 -16.30
C CYS A 96 17.79 10.31 -16.00
N VAL A 97 16.50 10.03 -15.93
CA VAL A 97 15.99 8.67 -15.75
C VAL A 97 16.06 7.96 -17.10
N ASP A 98 16.81 6.86 -17.16
CA ASP A 98 16.80 5.95 -18.31
C ASP A 98 15.48 5.17 -18.33
N THR A 99 14.51 5.68 -19.09
CA THR A 99 13.16 5.13 -19.19
C THR A 99 13.14 3.75 -19.87
N GLY A 100 14.05 3.49 -20.81
CA GLY A 100 14.16 2.19 -21.48
C GLY A 100 14.73 1.11 -20.56
N ARG A 101 15.69 1.46 -19.70
CA ARG A 101 16.13 0.58 -18.61
C ARG A 101 15.03 0.37 -17.58
N LEU A 102 14.32 1.43 -17.20
CA LEU A 102 13.25 1.36 -16.22
C LEU A 102 12.11 0.44 -16.69
N ALA A 103 11.65 0.57 -17.93
CA ALA A 103 10.62 -0.29 -18.51
C ALA A 103 11.01 -1.78 -18.45
N ARG A 104 12.24 -2.11 -18.88
CA ARG A 104 12.77 -3.49 -18.82
C ARG A 104 12.83 -4.03 -17.39
N ILE A 105 13.24 -3.20 -16.43
CA ILE A 105 13.23 -3.59 -15.00
C ILE A 105 11.80 -3.91 -14.58
N CYS A 106 10.85 -3.03 -14.89
CA CYS A 106 9.44 -3.18 -14.52
C CYS A 106 8.85 -4.49 -15.09
N GLU A 107 9.11 -4.80 -16.35
CA GLU A 107 8.68 -6.05 -17.01
C GLU A 107 9.29 -7.29 -16.36
N SER A 108 10.53 -7.19 -15.88
CA SER A 108 11.25 -8.33 -15.28
C SER A 108 10.85 -8.65 -13.84
N ILE A 109 10.02 -7.81 -13.19
CA ILE A 109 9.68 -7.96 -11.78
C ILE A 109 9.05 -9.33 -11.49
N ARG A 110 9.60 -10.01 -10.50
CA ARG A 110 9.05 -11.23 -9.92
C ARG A 110 8.06 -10.86 -8.82
N LYS A 111 6.86 -11.43 -8.85
CA LYS A 111 5.94 -11.39 -7.73
C LYS A 111 6.26 -12.52 -6.78
N GLU A 112 6.46 -12.19 -5.51
CA GLU A 112 6.42 -13.15 -4.41
C GLU A 112 5.12 -12.95 -3.65
N TYR A 113 4.50 -14.04 -3.22
CA TYR A 113 3.19 -13.97 -2.59
C TYR A 113 3.01 -15.07 -1.53
N VAL A 114 2.19 -14.76 -0.53
CA VAL A 114 1.72 -15.70 0.49
C VAL A 114 0.20 -15.73 0.41
N GLU A 115 -0.39 -16.91 0.17
CA GLU A 115 -1.83 -17.13 0.09
C GLU A 115 -2.18 -18.41 0.82
N ASN A 116 -3.11 -18.34 1.77
CA ASN A 116 -3.53 -19.50 2.57
C ASN A 116 -2.33 -20.20 3.22
N GLY A 117 -1.41 -19.40 3.79
CA GLY A 117 -0.18 -19.90 4.42
C GLY A 117 0.85 -20.53 3.48
N ARG A 118 0.66 -20.45 2.16
CA ARG A 118 1.58 -21.02 1.16
C ARG A 118 2.30 -19.91 0.40
N ARG A 119 3.61 -20.09 0.23
CA ARG A 119 4.45 -19.21 -0.59
C ARG A 119 4.41 -19.63 -2.05
N GLY A 120 4.36 -18.65 -2.93
CA GLY A 120 4.52 -18.84 -4.36
C GLY A 120 5.24 -17.67 -5.00
N SER A 121 5.59 -17.83 -6.28
CA SER A 121 6.15 -16.73 -7.04
C SER A 121 5.81 -16.82 -8.52
N ILE A 122 5.63 -15.66 -9.15
CA ILE A 122 5.39 -15.52 -10.58
C ILE A 122 6.55 -14.71 -11.16
N ARG A 123 7.30 -15.30 -12.10
CA ARG A 123 8.34 -14.56 -12.85
C ARG A 123 7.68 -13.68 -13.91
N GLN A 124 8.32 -12.56 -14.26
CA GLN A 124 7.82 -11.64 -15.30
C GLN A 124 6.38 -11.20 -15.05
N PHE A 125 6.05 -10.98 -13.78
CA PHE A 125 4.71 -10.59 -13.39
C PHE A 125 4.41 -9.12 -13.75
N GLY A 126 5.48 -8.32 -13.89
CA GLY A 126 5.36 -6.90 -14.13
C GLY A 126 4.90 -6.13 -12.89
N ILE A 127 4.37 -4.94 -13.12
CA ILE A 127 3.77 -4.09 -12.09
C ILE A 127 2.25 -4.18 -12.22
N ASN A 128 1.63 -5.15 -11.55
CA ASN A 128 0.19 -5.42 -11.66
C ASN A 128 -0.45 -5.71 -10.30
N ALA A 129 -1.69 -5.24 -10.08
CA ALA A 129 -2.52 -5.69 -8.96
C ALA A 129 -3.32 -6.94 -9.38
N THR A 130 -3.42 -7.95 -8.53
CA THR A 130 -4.11 -9.22 -8.88
C THR A 130 -5.04 -9.78 -7.82
N ARG A 131 -5.06 -9.22 -6.61
CA ARG A 131 -5.85 -9.80 -5.51
C ARG A 131 -7.19 -9.09 -5.36
N THR A 132 -8.26 -9.87 -5.42
CA THR A 132 -9.56 -9.47 -4.92
C THR A 132 -9.65 -9.90 -3.45
N VAL A 133 -10.36 -9.13 -2.63
CA VAL A 133 -10.48 -9.45 -1.20
C VAL A 133 -11.48 -10.58 -0.97
N GLU A 134 -12.36 -10.80 -1.95
CA GLU A 134 -13.37 -11.84 -2.03
C GLU A 134 -12.76 -13.25 -2.07
N GLU A 135 -11.54 -13.40 -2.58
CA GLU A 135 -10.81 -14.67 -2.62
C GLU A 135 -10.21 -15.07 -1.26
N PHE A 136 -10.24 -14.19 -0.26
CA PHE A 136 -9.66 -14.47 1.04
C PHE A 136 -10.53 -15.48 1.83
N ARG A 137 -9.89 -16.50 2.44
CA ARG A 137 -10.59 -17.58 3.15
C ARG A 137 -11.51 -17.14 4.31
N PHE A 138 -11.27 -15.95 4.87
CA PHE A 138 -12.11 -15.36 5.91
C PHE A 138 -12.88 -14.13 5.41
N TYR A 139 -13.14 -14.05 4.11
CA TYR A 139 -13.99 -13.02 3.56
C TYR A 139 -15.39 -13.13 4.17
N ASP A 140 -15.78 -12.07 4.86
CA ASP A 140 -17.14 -11.85 5.33
C ASP A 140 -17.58 -10.46 4.87
N LYS A 141 -18.66 -10.42 4.09
CA LYS A 141 -19.12 -9.19 3.43
C LYS A 141 -19.42 -8.08 4.46
N ALA A 142 -20.03 -8.42 5.60
CA ALA A 142 -20.41 -7.45 6.61
C ALA A 142 -19.18 -6.88 7.35
N LEU A 143 -18.24 -7.75 7.72
CA LEU A 143 -16.97 -7.37 8.32
C LEU A 143 -16.15 -6.47 7.38
N PHE A 144 -15.98 -6.87 6.12
CA PHE A 144 -15.21 -6.09 5.15
C PHE A 144 -15.87 -4.75 4.83
N ALA A 145 -17.20 -4.70 4.74
CA ALA A 145 -17.92 -3.43 4.61
C ALA A 145 -17.69 -2.51 5.82
N ARG A 146 -17.74 -3.06 7.05
CA ARG A 146 -17.47 -2.30 8.28
C ARG A 146 -16.03 -1.79 8.35
N LEU A 147 -15.05 -2.64 8.03
CA LEU A 147 -13.63 -2.27 7.99
C LEU A 147 -13.35 -1.22 6.91
N GLY A 148 -13.97 -1.37 5.74
CA GLY A 148 -13.89 -0.41 4.64
C GLY A 148 -14.49 0.94 5.05
N ALA A 149 -15.68 0.97 5.65
CA ALA A 149 -16.30 2.20 6.12
C ALA A 149 -15.47 2.91 7.22
N ALA A 150 -14.84 2.14 8.12
CA ALA A 150 -14.01 2.67 9.19
C ALA A 150 -12.72 3.35 8.69
N THR A 151 -12.27 3.03 7.48
CA THR A 151 -11.02 3.54 6.88
C THR A 151 -11.27 4.51 5.72
N ARG A 152 -12.40 4.39 5.01
CA ARG A 152 -12.80 5.26 3.91
C ARG A 152 -13.00 6.72 4.30
N LYS A 153 -13.53 6.99 5.51
CA LYS A 153 -13.67 8.38 6.01
C LYS A 153 -12.33 9.13 6.07
N SER A 154 -11.22 8.43 6.29
CA SER A 154 -9.89 9.02 6.25
C SER A 154 -9.40 9.25 4.82
N GLU A 155 -9.78 8.39 3.88
CA GLU A 155 -9.40 8.50 2.46
C GLU A 155 -10.21 9.59 1.71
N GLU A 156 -11.53 9.66 1.93
CA GLU A 156 -12.43 10.63 1.28
C GLU A 156 -12.19 12.07 1.73
N LYS A 157 -11.99 12.29 3.03
CA LYS A 157 -11.64 13.62 3.59
C LYS A 157 -10.36 14.19 2.97
N SER A 158 -9.59 13.34 2.30
CA SER A 158 -8.27 13.63 1.78
C SER A 158 -8.22 13.80 0.27
N ALA A 159 -9.08 13.11 -0.48
CA ALA A 159 -9.30 13.40 -1.90
C ALA A 159 -9.79 14.85 -2.11
N MET A 160 -10.62 15.36 -1.19
CA MET A 160 -11.06 16.76 -1.19
C MET A 160 -9.95 17.77 -0.83
N ALA A 161 -8.94 17.39 -0.05
CA ALA A 161 -7.88 18.29 0.41
C ALA A 161 -6.68 18.39 -0.55
N LEU A 162 -6.61 17.51 -1.55
CA LEU A 162 -5.55 17.46 -2.58
C LEU A 162 -6.02 17.97 -3.96
N GLY A 163 -7.31 18.24 -4.12
CA GLY A 163 -7.93 18.73 -5.36
C GLY A 163 -8.31 20.21 -5.35
N GLY A 164 -7.69 21.02 -4.50
CA GLY A 164 -7.91 22.47 -4.38
C GLY A 164 -6.61 23.26 -4.54
#